data_AF-A0A6J5AMR2-F1
#
_entry.id   AF-A0A6J5AMR2-F1
#
_cell.length_a   1.000
_cell.length_b   1.000
_cell.length_c   1.000
_cell.angle_alpha   90.00
_cell.angle_beta   90.00
_cell.angle_gamma   90.00
#
_symmetry.space_group_name_H-M   'P 1'
#
loop_
_entity.id
_entity.type
_entity.pdbx_description
1 polymer ?
#
loop_
_entity_poly.entity_id
_entity_poly.type
_entity_poly.pdbx_seq_one_letter_code
_entity_poly.pdbx_strand_id
1 'polypeptide(L)'
;MKRVINTTHRRGRAMFRLTRQFLFLLVMSACGTCAYAQAVGTVTHLSGVLTVKHADGSVAALAVKSSILQGDTLVTEANTYTRVKFVDDGEMVVRPSSQVVVKSYVYDVDHPEKDNVAIRLVNGGLRSVTGLIGKRNHDAVSFETPMGAIAVRGTNFGAVFCQNDCGSVPTPNGNKPQNGLYVDVSQGAIVLSNPAGQQIYQTGQFGYVANLNTPPVVVPPTQGVPVTMPLSISKNAPANQSSRATSGTVDCVVQ
;
A
#
# COMPACT_ATOMS: atom_id res chain seq x y z
N MET A 1 -57.28 -37.58 -72.53
CA MET A 1 -56.03 -36.79 -72.62
C MET A 1 -55.48 -36.62 -71.21
N LYS A 2 -54.31 -37.19 -70.91
CA LYS A 2 -53.65 -37.16 -69.60
C LYS A 2 -52.67 -35.98 -69.55
N ARG A 3 -52.67 -35.18 -68.48
CA ARG A 3 -51.52 -34.37 -68.06
C ARG A 3 -51.32 -34.53 -66.56
N VAL A 4 -50.17 -35.12 -66.22
CA VAL A 4 -49.63 -35.23 -64.85
C VAL A 4 -48.65 -34.09 -64.67
N ILE A 5 -48.82 -33.29 -63.63
CA ILE A 5 -47.88 -32.23 -63.22
C ILE A 5 -47.12 -32.75 -61.99
N ASN A 6 -45.79 -32.74 -62.06
CA ASN A 6 -44.90 -33.19 -61.00
C ASN A 6 -44.12 -31.98 -60.47
N THR A 7 -44.24 -31.67 -59.18
CA THR A 7 -43.59 -30.52 -58.53
C THR A 7 -42.47 -31.01 -57.61
N THR A 8 -41.22 -30.75 -57.99
CA THR A 8 -40.02 -31.17 -57.24
C THR A 8 -39.61 -30.08 -56.24
N HIS A 9 -39.62 -30.41 -54.94
CA HIS A 9 -39.23 -29.50 -53.85
C HIS A 9 -37.71 -29.56 -53.61
N ARG A 10 -36.97 -28.48 -53.91
CA ARG A 10 -35.52 -28.33 -53.63
C ARG A 10 -35.34 -27.51 -52.33
N ARG A 11 -35.20 -28.16 -51.17
CA ARG A 11 -34.74 -27.55 -49.92
C ARG A 11 -33.71 -28.48 -49.26
N GLY A 12 -32.47 -28.04 -49.08
CA GLY A 12 -31.51 -28.86 -48.32
C GLY A 12 -30.02 -28.52 -48.37
N ARG A 13 -29.57 -27.31 -48.76
CA ARG A 13 -28.12 -27.01 -48.78
C ARG A 13 -27.66 -25.70 -48.10
N ALA A 14 -28.57 -24.82 -47.69
CA ALA A 14 -28.18 -23.53 -47.10
C ALA A 14 -27.90 -23.60 -45.58
N MET A 15 -28.49 -24.57 -44.86
CA MET A 15 -28.51 -24.56 -43.39
C MET A 15 -27.23 -25.12 -42.73
N PHE A 16 -26.36 -25.80 -43.49
CA PHE A 16 -25.16 -26.45 -42.95
C PHE A 16 -23.89 -25.57 -42.99
N ARG A 17 -23.93 -24.42 -43.67
CA ARG A 17 -22.79 -23.48 -43.75
C ARG A 17 -22.78 -22.45 -42.62
N LEU A 18 -23.95 -22.05 -42.11
CA LEU A 18 -24.07 -21.09 -41.00
C LEU A 18 -23.68 -21.71 -39.64
N THR A 19 -23.93 -23.00 -39.42
CA THR A 19 -23.62 -23.69 -38.16
C THR A 19 -22.11 -23.88 -37.93
N ARG A 20 -21.29 -23.99 -38.98
CA ARG A 20 -19.81 -24.03 -38.87
C ARG A 20 -19.19 -22.67 -38.57
N GLN A 21 -19.80 -21.56 -39.00
CA GLN A 21 -19.30 -20.21 -38.71
C GLN A 21 -19.60 -19.78 -37.27
N PHE A 22 -20.76 -20.17 -36.72
CA PHE A 22 -21.07 -19.93 -35.31
C PHE A 22 -20.17 -20.72 -34.35
N LEU A 23 -19.75 -21.93 -34.73
CA LEU A 23 -18.84 -22.73 -33.91
C LEU A 23 -17.41 -22.16 -33.87
N PHE A 24 -16.96 -21.49 -34.94
CA PHE A 24 -15.64 -20.82 -34.96
C PHE A 24 -15.61 -19.50 -34.16
N LEU A 25 -16.73 -18.76 -34.13
CA LEU A 25 -16.86 -17.54 -33.33
C LEU A 25 -16.96 -17.82 -31.83
N LEU A 26 -17.53 -18.96 -31.42
CA LEU A 26 -17.61 -19.36 -30.01
C LEU A 26 -16.24 -19.77 -29.43
N VAL A 27 -15.36 -20.37 -30.24
CA VAL A 27 -14.02 -20.80 -29.81
C VAL A 27 -13.05 -19.63 -29.64
N MET A 28 -13.23 -18.52 -30.38
CA MET A 28 -12.36 -17.35 -30.28
C MET A 28 -12.68 -16.41 -29.10
N SER A 29 -13.83 -16.61 -28.42
CA SER A 29 -14.26 -15.82 -27.25
C SER A 29 -13.75 -16.38 -25.92
N ALA A 30 -13.04 -17.51 -25.92
CA ALA A 30 -12.52 -18.16 -24.72
C ALA A 30 -11.06 -17.78 -24.36
N CYS A 31 -10.44 -16.85 -25.10
CA CYS A 31 -9.16 -16.29 -24.68
C CYS A 31 -9.40 -15.27 -23.56
N GLY A 32 -9.63 -15.78 -22.35
CA GLY A 32 -9.71 -14.99 -21.15
C GLY A 32 -8.43 -14.18 -21.01
N THR A 33 -8.54 -12.86 -21.07
CA THR A 33 -7.45 -11.97 -20.73
C THR A 33 -7.10 -12.22 -19.26
N CYS A 34 -6.01 -12.93 -19.00
CA CYS A 34 -5.35 -12.86 -17.71
C CYS A 34 -4.87 -11.42 -17.56
N ALA A 35 -5.66 -10.61 -16.85
CA ALA A 35 -5.25 -9.29 -16.42
C ALA A 35 -4.07 -9.47 -15.47
N TYR A 36 -2.84 -9.34 -15.99
CA TYR A 36 -1.65 -9.34 -15.16
C TYR A 36 -1.74 -8.13 -14.22
N ALA A 37 -1.79 -8.41 -12.93
CA ALA A 37 -1.70 -7.37 -11.91
C ALA A 37 -0.38 -6.61 -12.12
N GLN A 38 -0.49 -5.29 -12.28
CA GLN A 38 0.65 -4.43 -12.58
C GLN A 38 1.60 -4.42 -11.38
N ALA A 39 2.90 -4.54 -11.63
CA ALA A 39 3.91 -4.35 -10.59
C ALA A 39 4.04 -2.85 -10.29
N VAL A 40 3.84 -2.50 -9.02
CA VAL A 40 3.74 -1.10 -8.56
C VAL A 40 4.84 -0.72 -7.58
N GLY A 41 5.59 -1.69 -7.07
CA GLY A 41 6.74 -1.44 -6.23
C GLY A 41 7.62 -2.66 -6.04
N THR A 42 8.69 -2.48 -5.27
CA THR A 42 9.71 -3.49 -4.99
C THR A 42 10.11 -3.43 -3.53
N VAL A 43 10.25 -4.59 -2.90
CA VAL A 43 10.81 -4.68 -1.54
C VAL A 43 12.30 -4.35 -1.59
N THR A 44 12.70 -3.22 -0.99
CA THR A 44 14.11 -2.78 -0.97
C THR A 44 14.81 -3.18 0.32
N HIS A 45 14.06 -3.41 1.40
CA HIS A 45 14.59 -3.88 2.66
C HIS A 45 13.59 -4.80 3.33
N LEU A 46 14.09 -5.85 3.99
CA LEU A 46 13.30 -6.78 4.77
C LEU A 46 14.14 -7.27 5.94
N SER A 47 13.60 -7.13 7.14
CA SER A 47 14.11 -7.75 8.36
C SER A 47 12.94 -8.54 8.94
N GLY A 48 13.01 -9.87 8.96
CA GLY A 48 11.91 -10.75 9.39
C GLY A 48 11.17 -11.43 8.23
N VAL A 49 9.91 -11.80 8.47
CA VAL A 49 9.07 -12.58 7.54
C VAL A 49 7.95 -11.69 6.99
N LEU A 50 7.99 -11.47 5.67
CA LEU A 50 6.96 -10.77 4.93
C LEU A 50 6.21 -11.78 4.05
N THR A 51 4.89 -11.80 4.18
CA THR A 51 4.02 -12.52 3.25
C THR A 51 3.15 -11.53 2.49
N VAL A 52 2.72 -11.96 1.30
CA VAL A 52 1.75 -11.25 0.49
C VAL A 52 0.57 -12.16 0.20
N LYS A 53 -0.63 -11.60 0.27
CA LYS A 53 -1.82 -12.17 -0.35
C LYS A 53 -2.13 -11.35 -1.58
N HIS A 54 -2.02 -11.98 -2.74
CA HIS A 54 -2.30 -11.37 -4.04
C HIS A 54 -3.81 -11.19 -4.25
N ALA A 55 -4.16 -10.33 -5.22
CA ALA A 55 -5.56 -10.06 -5.57
C ALA A 55 -6.32 -11.31 -6.06
N ASP A 56 -5.61 -12.29 -6.64
CA ASP A 56 -6.15 -13.58 -7.05
C ASP A 56 -6.37 -14.57 -5.88
N GLY A 57 -6.00 -14.17 -4.66
CA GLY A 57 -6.12 -14.96 -3.44
C GLY A 57 -4.92 -15.87 -3.16
N SER A 58 -3.94 -15.97 -4.07
CA SER A 58 -2.71 -16.70 -3.81
C SER A 58 -1.86 -16.02 -2.74
N VAL A 59 -1.08 -16.82 -2.01
CA VAL A 59 -0.24 -16.34 -0.89
C VAL A 59 1.20 -16.77 -1.14
N ALA A 60 2.13 -15.84 -0.96
CA ALA A 60 3.56 -16.09 -1.14
C ALA A 60 4.37 -15.38 -0.05
N ALA A 61 5.56 -15.93 0.25
CA ALA A 61 6.56 -15.21 1.01
C ALA A 61 7.33 -14.26 0.07
N LEU A 62 7.61 -13.04 0.54
CA LEU A 62 8.39 -12.06 -0.19
C LEU A 62 9.80 -11.94 0.38
N ALA A 63 10.75 -11.61 -0.49
CA ALA A 63 12.12 -11.32 -0.14
C ALA A 63 12.51 -9.93 -0.67
N VAL A 64 13.71 -9.48 -0.31
CA VAL A 64 14.29 -8.28 -0.94
C VAL A 64 14.36 -8.50 -2.47
N LYS A 65 14.01 -7.47 -3.24
CA LYS A 65 13.81 -7.44 -4.69
C LYS A 65 12.53 -8.09 -5.21
N SER A 66 11.68 -8.66 -4.36
CA SER A 66 10.36 -9.12 -4.80
C SER A 66 9.48 -7.93 -5.21
N SER A 67 8.72 -8.11 -6.29
CA SER A 67 7.75 -7.13 -6.77
C SER A 67 6.48 -7.15 -5.91
N ILE A 68 5.91 -5.96 -5.71
CA ILE A 68 4.58 -5.74 -5.15
C ILE A 68 3.64 -5.41 -6.29
N LEU A 69 2.48 -6.05 -6.34
CA LEU A 69 1.47 -5.85 -7.36
C LEU A 69 0.32 -5.00 -6.81
N GLN A 70 -0.39 -4.33 -7.72
CA GLN A 70 -1.64 -3.68 -7.34
C GLN A 70 -2.66 -4.71 -6.83
N GLY A 71 -3.31 -4.40 -5.71
CA GLY A 71 -4.27 -5.26 -5.01
C GLY A 71 -3.63 -6.15 -3.94
N ASP A 72 -2.30 -6.16 -3.82
CA ASP A 72 -1.60 -6.97 -2.83
C ASP A 72 -1.90 -6.52 -1.40
N THR A 73 -2.05 -7.51 -0.52
CA THR A 73 -2.08 -7.33 0.93
C THR A 73 -0.76 -7.81 1.50
N LEU A 74 0.05 -6.88 2.01
CA LEU A 74 1.30 -7.14 2.69
C LEU A 74 1.05 -7.43 4.16
N VAL A 75 1.65 -8.50 4.68
CA VAL A 75 1.54 -8.90 6.08
C VAL A 75 2.93 -9.08 6.66
N THR A 76 3.28 -8.24 7.63
CA THR A 76 4.53 -8.32 8.38
C THR A 76 4.30 -9.10 9.67
N GLU A 77 5.12 -10.11 9.90
CA GLU A 77 5.10 -10.88 11.15
C GLU A 77 5.66 -10.08 12.34
N ALA A 78 5.63 -10.70 13.53
CA ALA A 78 6.32 -10.17 14.69
C ALA A 78 7.80 -9.88 14.37
N ASN A 79 8.33 -8.78 14.92
CA ASN A 79 9.69 -8.29 14.67
C ASN A 79 10.03 -8.05 13.19
N THR A 80 9.03 -7.95 12.30
CA THR A 80 9.27 -7.74 10.88
C THR A 80 9.16 -6.28 10.48
N TYR A 81 10.18 -5.76 9.80
CA TYR A 81 10.08 -4.49 9.09
C TYR A 81 10.35 -4.71 7.62
N THR A 82 9.59 -4.03 6.77
CA THR A 82 9.86 -3.99 5.34
C THR A 82 9.81 -2.58 4.81
N ARG A 83 10.69 -2.27 3.84
CA ARG A 83 10.61 -1.07 3.02
C ARG A 83 10.24 -1.46 1.60
N VAL A 84 9.17 -0.85 1.11
CA VAL A 84 8.73 -0.91 -0.27
C VAL A 84 9.08 0.42 -0.94
N LYS A 85 9.73 0.35 -2.10
CA LYS A 85 9.91 1.48 -3.00
C LYS A 85 8.94 1.32 -4.16
N PHE A 86 8.12 2.33 -4.43
CA PHE A 86 7.13 2.31 -5.50
C PHE A 86 7.71 2.86 -6.81
N VAL A 87 6.96 2.66 -7.89
CA VAL A 87 7.34 3.08 -9.26
C VAL A 87 7.48 4.59 -9.45
N ASP A 88 6.88 5.41 -8.57
CA ASP A 88 6.97 6.88 -8.60
C ASP A 88 8.09 7.44 -7.70
N ASP A 89 9.03 6.60 -7.26
CA ASP A 89 10.05 6.89 -6.25
C ASP A 89 9.53 7.14 -4.81
N GLY A 90 8.23 6.94 -4.56
CA GLY A 90 7.67 6.94 -3.21
C GLY A 90 8.18 5.76 -2.39
N GLU A 91 8.26 5.94 -1.07
CA GLU A 91 8.67 4.89 -0.14
C GLU A 91 7.61 4.66 0.93
N MET A 92 7.44 3.41 1.31
CA MET A 92 6.64 3.03 2.47
C MET A 92 7.39 1.99 3.29
N VAL A 93 7.52 2.26 4.57
CA VAL A 93 8.02 1.32 5.55
C VAL A 93 6.86 0.81 6.38
N VAL A 94 6.76 -0.50 6.50
CA VAL A 94 5.71 -1.18 7.26
C VAL A 94 6.34 -1.73 8.54
N ARG A 95 5.68 -1.50 9.67
CA ARG A 95 6.11 -1.93 11.01
C ARG A 95 5.82 -3.41 11.24
N PRO A 96 6.34 -4.01 12.34
CA PRO A 96 5.96 -5.34 12.76
C PRO A 96 4.46 -5.48 12.98
N SER A 97 3.97 -6.70 12.84
CA SER A 97 2.57 -7.06 13.12
C SER A 97 1.57 -6.14 12.41
N SER A 98 1.83 -5.85 11.14
CA SER A 98 1.04 -4.91 10.36
C SER A 98 0.49 -5.56 9.10
N GLN A 99 -0.67 -5.09 8.67
CA GLN A 99 -1.33 -5.49 7.44
C GLN A 99 -1.67 -4.23 6.64
N VAL A 100 -1.14 -4.17 5.42
CA VAL A 100 -1.30 -3.03 4.51
C VAL A 100 -1.74 -3.53 3.14
N VAL A 101 -2.77 -2.91 2.58
CA VAL A 101 -3.29 -3.23 1.25
C VAL A 101 -2.92 -2.12 0.27
N VAL A 102 -2.30 -2.48 -0.84
CA VAL A 102 -2.03 -1.55 -1.95
C VAL A 102 -3.23 -1.58 -2.90
N LYS A 103 -4.29 -0.81 -2.61
CA LYS A 103 -5.57 -0.89 -3.36
C LYS A 103 -5.43 -0.42 -4.80
N SER A 104 -4.76 0.71 -5.02
CA SER A 104 -4.52 1.27 -6.35
C SER A 104 -3.19 2.00 -6.35
N TYR A 105 -2.42 1.83 -7.43
CA TYR A 105 -1.17 2.55 -7.63
C TYR A 105 -0.93 2.75 -9.12
N VAL A 106 -1.46 3.84 -9.65
CA VAL A 106 -1.39 4.21 -11.06
C VAL A 106 -0.44 5.39 -11.17
N TYR A 107 0.65 5.18 -11.90
CA TYR A 107 1.61 6.22 -12.26
C TYR A 107 1.65 6.31 -13.78
N ASP A 108 0.99 7.32 -14.35
CA ASP A 108 1.00 7.56 -15.80
C ASP A 108 1.75 8.86 -16.08
N VAL A 109 2.93 8.75 -16.68
CA VAL A 109 3.80 9.92 -16.94
C VAL A 109 3.16 10.85 -17.96
N ASP A 110 2.48 10.29 -18.96
CA ASP A 110 1.88 11.03 -20.08
C ASP A 110 0.50 11.59 -19.74
N HIS A 111 -0.21 10.96 -18.80
CA HIS A 111 -1.54 11.36 -18.33
C HIS A 111 -1.57 11.54 -16.80
N PRO A 112 -0.96 12.62 -16.25
CA PRO A 112 -0.91 12.87 -14.81
C PRO A 112 -2.28 12.93 -14.13
N GLU A 113 -3.34 13.24 -14.88
CA GLU A 113 -4.72 13.25 -14.38
C GLU A 113 -5.26 11.86 -14.01
N LYS A 114 -4.61 10.78 -14.48
CA LYS A 114 -4.96 9.40 -14.14
C LYS A 114 -4.20 8.86 -12.94
N ASP A 115 -3.27 9.63 -12.39
CA ASP A 115 -2.52 9.22 -11.21
C ASP A 115 -3.45 8.90 -10.05
N ASN A 116 -3.15 7.80 -9.36
CA ASN A 116 -3.92 7.42 -8.20
C ASN A 116 -3.10 6.51 -7.28
N VAL A 117 -2.94 6.93 -6.03
CA VAL A 117 -2.34 6.14 -4.95
C VAL A 117 -3.39 6.00 -3.84
N ALA A 118 -3.84 4.76 -3.65
CA ALA A 118 -4.74 4.39 -2.57
C ALA A 118 -4.15 3.21 -1.80
N ILE A 119 -3.75 3.46 -0.55
CA ILE A 119 -3.19 2.46 0.36
C ILE A 119 -4.09 2.35 1.56
N ARG A 120 -4.33 1.14 2.07
CA ARG A 120 -5.14 0.92 3.27
C ARG A 120 -4.30 0.27 4.36
N LEU A 121 -4.17 0.95 5.50
CA LEU A 121 -3.67 0.36 6.74
C LEU A 121 -4.83 -0.40 7.39
N VAL A 122 -4.67 -1.70 7.58
CA VAL A 122 -5.67 -2.53 8.28
C VAL A 122 -5.35 -2.60 9.77
N ASN A 123 -4.08 -2.86 10.12
CA ASN A 123 -3.59 -2.83 11.50
C ASN A 123 -2.09 -2.52 11.57
N GLY A 124 -1.59 -2.29 12.78
CA GLY A 124 -0.18 -2.04 13.04
C GLY A 124 0.22 -0.62 12.65
N GLY A 125 1.23 -0.45 11.79
CA GLY A 125 1.57 0.88 11.33
C GLY A 125 2.51 0.95 10.14
N LEU A 126 2.56 2.12 9.56
CA LEU A 126 3.39 2.43 8.42
C LEU A 126 3.96 3.83 8.53
N ARG A 127 5.00 4.07 7.75
CA ARG A 127 5.55 5.38 7.49
C ARG A 127 5.71 5.54 6.00
N SER A 128 5.21 6.63 5.45
CA SER A 128 5.27 6.89 4.02
C SER A 128 5.96 8.20 3.71
N VAL A 129 6.78 8.15 2.67
CA VAL A 129 7.40 9.30 2.02
C VAL A 129 6.79 9.40 0.63
N THR A 130 6.16 10.54 0.36
CA THR A 130 5.46 10.77 -0.90
C THR A 130 6.42 10.77 -2.09
N GLY A 131 6.07 10.03 -3.15
CA GLY A 131 6.79 10.01 -4.41
C GLY A 131 6.42 11.15 -5.35
N LEU A 132 6.71 10.98 -6.65
CA LEU A 132 6.44 11.96 -7.70
C LEU A 132 4.95 12.26 -7.88
N ILE A 133 4.08 11.25 -7.72
CA ILE A 133 2.62 11.44 -7.86
C ILE A 133 2.15 12.50 -6.87
N GLY A 134 2.41 12.28 -5.59
CA GLY A 134 1.97 13.22 -4.57
C GLY A 134 2.82 14.49 -4.48
N LYS A 135 3.80 14.72 -5.37
CA LYS A 135 4.40 16.05 -5.58
C LYS A 135 3.66 16.84 -6.66
N ARG A 136 3.19 16.17 -7.73
CA ARG A 136 2.48 16.84 -8.82
C ARG A 136 0.97 16.92 -8.62
N ASN A 137 0.38 15.94 -7.94
CA ASN A 137 -1.04 15.87 -7.63
C ASN A 137 -1.25 15.30 -6.23
N HIS A 138 -1.36 16.18 -5.23
CA HIS A 138 -1.59 15.79 -3.84
C HIS A 138 -2.93 15.05 -3.64
N ASP A 139 -3.96 15.41 -4.41
CA ASP A 139 -5.30 14.87 -4.26
C ASP A 139 -5.41 13.42 -4.77
N ALA A 140 -4.43 12.97 -5.57
CA ALA A 140 -4.31 11.58 -6.01
C ALA A 140 -3.76 10.64 -4.94
N VAL A 141 -3.28 11.14 -3.78
CA VAL A 141 -2.65 10.30 -2.75
C VAL A 141 -3.51 10.23 -1.49
N SER A 142 -4.02 9.03 -1.22
CA SER A 142 -4.90 8.74 -0.09
C SER A 142 -4.46 7.49 0.68
N PHE A 143 -4.59 7.56 1.99
CA PHE A 143 -4.38 6.44 2.90
C PHE A 143 -5.65 6.19 3.72
N GLU A 144 -6.23 5.01 3.57
CA GLU A 144 -7.37 4.56 4.36
C GLU A 144 -6.90 3.91 5.65
N THR A 145 -7.59 4.20 6.75
CA THR A 145 -7.38 3.54 8.05
C THR A 145 -8.74 3.15 8.64
N PRO A 146 -8.79 2.32 9.68
CA PRO A 146 -10.03 2.03 10.37
C PRO A 146 -10.65 3.27 11.03
N MET A 147 -9.87 4.33 11.27
CA MET A 147 -10.30 5.55 11.98
C MET A 147 -10.59 6.73 11.04
N GLY A 148 -10.44 6.57 9.73
CA GLY A 148 -10.65 7.64 8.74
C GLY A 148 -9.69 7.58 7.55
N ALA A 149 -9.81 8.56 6.66
CA ALA A 149 -8.96 8.72 5.49
C ALA A 149 -7.94 9.85 5.71
N ILE A 150 -6.69 9.59 5.35
CA ILE A 150 -5.58 10.53 5.36
C ILE A 150 -5.31 10.95 3.92
N ALA A 151 -5.53 12.23 3.61
CA ALA A 151 -5.07 12.85 2.37
C ALA A 151 -3.69 13.48 2.58
N VAL A 152 -2.81 13.31 1.59
CA VAL A 152 -1.40 13.67 1.69
C VAL A 152 -1.09 14.94 0.91
N ARG A 153 -0.53 15.96 1.58
CA ARG A 153 -0.04 17.19 0.95
C ARG A 153 1.48 17.28 1.04
N GLY A 154 2.15 16.47 0.21
CA GLY A 154 3.61 16.49 0.03
C GLY A 154 4.40 16.10 1.28
N THR A 155 4.04 14.98 1.91
CA THR A 155 4.49 14.70 3.29
C THR A 155 5.35 13.45 3.46
N ASN A 156 6.15 13.50 4.52
CA ASN A 156 6.70 12.34 5.20
C ASN A 156 5.95 12.19 6.52
N PHE A 157 5.10 11.17 6.63
CA PHE A 157 4.23 10.97 7.78
C PHE A 157 4.23 9.51 8.25
N GLY A 158 3.99 9.36 9.54
CA GLY A 158 3.74 8.07 10.18
C GLY A 158 2.27 7.91 10.54
N ALA A 159 1.79 6.67 10.46
CA ALA A 159 0.49 6.27 10.96
C ALA A 159 0.61 4.94 11.70
N VAL A 160 0.10 4.89 12.93
CA VAL A 160 0.04 3.67 13.74
C VAL A 160 -1.38 3.53 14.28
N PHE A 161 -2.04 2.43 13.93
CA PHE A 161 -3.34 2.07 14.46
C PHE A 161 -3.17 1.06 15.58
N CYS A 162 -3.59 1.45 16.78
CA CYS A 162 -3.46 0.66 18.00
C CYS A 162 -4.80 0.03 18.39
N GLN A 163 -4.79 -1.30 18.52
CA GLN A 163 -5.90 -2.11 19.00
C GLN A 163 -5.36 -3.17 19.97
N ASN A 164 -4.83 -2.71 21.11
CA ASN A 164 -4.13 -3.52 22.13
C ASN A 164 -2.86 -4.23 21.65
N ASP A 165 -2.38 -3.96 20.44
CA ASP A 165 -1.20 -4.54 19.77
C ASP A 165 0.02 -3.60 19.77
N CYS A 166 -0.14 -2.36 20.24
CA CYS A 166 0.91 -1.34 20.28
C CYS A 166 1.91 -1.43 21.45
N GLY A 167 2.08 -2.60 22.07
CA GLY A 167 2.94 -2.76 23.26
C GLY A 167 4.42 -2.43 23.04
N SER A 168 4.91 -2.56 21.81
CA SER A 168 6.30 -2.28 21.42
C SER A 168 6.52 -0.87 20.86
N VAL A 169 5.48 -0.03 20.81
CA VAL A 169 5.59 1.32 20.25
C VAL A 169 6.19 2.25 21.31
N PRO A 170 7.31 2.92 21.03
CA PRO A 170 7.89 3.87 21.97
C PRO A 170 6.94 5.04 22.21
N THR A 171 6.73 5.41 23.48
CA THR A 171 6.00 6.62 23.86
C THR A 171 6.87 7.49 24.76
N PRO A 172 6.68 8.82 24.77
CA PRO A 172 7.46 9.73 25.62
C PRO A 172 7.38 9.37 27.11
N ASN A 173 6.24 8.81 27.55
CA ASN A 173 5.97 8.51 28.95
C ASN A 173 6.25 7.04 29.32
N GLY A 174 6.75 6.22 28.38
CA GLY A 174 6.98 4.78 28.58
C GLY A 174 5.73 3.92 28.69
N ASN A 175 4.54 4.52 28.75
CA ASN A 175 3.26 3.81 28.82
C ASN A 175 2.82 3.30 27.43
N LYS A 176 2.14 2.16 27.41
CA LYS A 176 1.51 1.64 26.18
C LYS A 176 0.50 2.67 25.65
N PRO A 177 0.50 2.99 24.33
CA PRO A 177 -0.53 3.82 23.73
C PRO A 177 -1.94 3.26 23.98
N GLN A 178 -2.92 4.14 24.10
CA GLN A 178 -4.32 3.75 24.11
C GLN A 178 -4.76 3.27 22.72
N ASN A 179 -5.95 2.67 22.63
CA ASN A 179 -6.49 2.28 21.34
C ASN A 179 -6.92 3.50 20.54
N GLY A 180 -6.62 3.50 19.25
CA GLY A 180 -6.87 4.61 18.35
C GLY A 180 -5.81 4.71 17.25
N LEU A 181 -5.98 5.70 16.39
CA LEU A 181 -4.99 6.03 15.36
C LEU A 181 -4.10 7.18 15.86
N TYR A 182 -2.80 6.96 15.80
CA TYR A 182 -1.78 7.98 16.01
C TYR A 182 -1.13 8.33 14.68
N VAL A 183 -0.90 9.63 14.45
CA VAL A 183 -0.18 10.12 13.28
C VAL A 183 0.91 11.10 13.69
N ASP A 184 2.03 11.09 12.98
CA ASP A 184 3.07 12.11 13.10
C ASP A 184 3.44 12.65 11.71
N VAL A 185 3.74 13.93 11.63
CA VAL A 185 4.15 14.59 10.39
C VAL A 185 5.56 15.11 10.55
N SER A 186 6.50 14.61 9.78
CA SER A 186 7.90 15.06 9.83
C SER A 186 8.28 16.03 8.71
N GLN A 187 7.48 16.11 7.65
CA GLN A 187 7.64 17.10 6.57
C GLN A 187 6.30 17.30 5.87
N GLY A 188 5.99 18.51 5.39
CA GLY A 188 4.75 18.81 4.66
C GLY A 188 3.52 18.83 5.58
N ALA A 189 2.38 18.37 5.07
CA ALA A 189 1.13 18.28 5.82
C ALA A 189 0.28 17.06 5.40
N ILE A 190 -0.59 16.62 6.32
CA ILE A 190 -1.67 15.66 6.04
C ILE A 190 -3.01 16.25 6.46
N VAL A 191 -4.09 15.76 5.85
CA VAL A 191 -5.46 16.01 6.30
C VAL A 191 -6.07 14.67 6.69
N LEU A 192 -6.42 14.51 7.95
CA LEU A 192 -7.14 13.33 8.43
C LEU A 192 -8.61 13.69 8.52
N SER A 193 -9.45 12.87 7.92
CA SER A 193 -10.90 13.05 7.87
C SER A 193 -11.61 11.78 8.33
N ASN A 194 -12.65 11.95 9.12
CA ASN A 194 -13.58 10.90 9.50
C ASN A 194 -15.00 11.49 9.57
N PRO A 195 -16.05 10.69 9.83
CA PRO A 195 -17.42 11.20 9.89
C PRO A 195 -17.66 12.29 10.94
N ALA A 196 -16.84 12.35 12.00
CA ALA A 196 -16.97 13.34 13.06
C ALA A 196 -16.26 14.67 12.75
N GLY A 197 -15.37 14.72 11.77
CA GLY A 197 -14.70 15.94 11.34
C GLY A 197 -13.40 15.71 10.59
N GLN A 198 -12.68 16.80 10.36
CA GLN A 198 -11.38 16.78 9.71
C GLN A 198 -10.37 17.63 10.48
N GLN A 199 -9.11 17.22 10.45
CA GLN A 199 -8.00 17.98 11.03
C GLN A 199 -6.81 17.97 10.08
N ILE A 200 -6.18 19.13 9.96
CA ILE A 200 -4.91 19.29 9.25
C ILE A 200 -3.78 19.17 10.26
N TYR A 201 -2.78 18.35 9.94
CA TYR A 201 -1.54 18.22 10.70
C TYR A 201 -0.37 18.70 9.86
N GLN A 202 0.43 19.59 10.42
CA GLN A 202 1.63 20.14 9.82
C GLN A 202 2.88 19.50 10.42
N THR A 203 4.03 19.77 9.80
CA THR A 203 5.34 19.32 10.27
C THR A 203 5.54 19.58 11.77
N GLY A 204 6.00 18.55 12.48
CA GLY A 204 6.22 18.57 13.93
C GLY A 204 4.97 18.31 14.76
N GLN A 205 3.78 18.22 14.16
CA GLN A 205 2.54 17.93 14.87
C GLN A 205 2.29 16.43 14.96
N PHE A 206 1.64 16.06 16.06
CA PHE A 206 1.13 14.72 16.32
C PHE A 206 -0.39 14.77 16.34
N GLY A 207 -1.02 13.73 15.82
CA GLY A 207 -2.46 13.57 15.81
C GLY A 207 -2.90 12.32 16.52
N TYR A 208 -4.11 12.37 17.06
CA TYR A 208 -4.77 11.23 17.68
C TYR A 208 -6.25 11.19 17.30
N VAL A 209 -6.75 9.98 17.06
CA VAL A 209 -8.17 9.68 16.84
C VAL A 209 -8.54 8.46 17.68
N ALA A 210 -9.42 8.63 18.65
CA ALA A 210 -9.83 7.54 19.53
C ALA A 210 -10.73 6.52 18.82
N ASN A 211 -11.69 7.01 18.02
CA ASN A 211 -12.62 6.20 17.23
C ASN A 211 -13.23 7.01 16.06
N LEU A 212 -13.99 6.34 15.19
CA LEU A 212 -14.64 6.96 14.01
C LEU A 212 -15.63 8.09 14.34
N ASN A 213 -16.18 8.12 15.55
CA ASN A 213 -17.18 9.10 15.99
C ASN A 213 -16.56 10.27 16.78
N THR A 214 -15.25 10.26 16.99
CA THR A 214 -14.53 11.36 17.62
C THR A 214 -13.73 12.12 16.56
N PRO A 215 -13.81 13.47 16.52
CA PRO A 215 -13.05 14.24 15.55
C PRO A 215 -11.54 14.04 15.80
N PRO A 216 -10.71 14.06 14.74
CA PRO A 216 -9.27 14.01 14.92
C PRO A 216 -8.74 15.25 15.67
N VAL A 217 -7.79 15.05 16.59
CA VAL A 217 -7.23 16.13 17.41
C VAL A 217 -5.70 16.17 17.36
N VAL A 218 -5.14 17.39 17.45
CA VAL A 218 -3.70 17.59 17.62
C VAL A 218 -3.33 17.31 19.08
N VAL A 219 -2.30 16.49 19.28
CA VAL A 219 -1.75 16.19 20.61
C VAL A 219 -0.37 16.83 20.78
N PRO A 220 -0.01 17.28 21.99
CA PRO A 220 1.30 17.84 22.26
C PRO A 220 2.40 16.76 22.10
N PRO A 221 3.66 17.13 21.82
CA PRO A 221 4.76 16.17 21.67
C PRO A 221 4.98 15.25 22.87
N THR A 222 4.59 15.68 24.08
CA THR A 222 4.64 14.86 25.31
C THR A 222 3.66 13.68 25.32
N GLN A 223 2.64 13.72 24.46
CA GLN A 223 1.63 12.68 24.26
C GLN A 223 1.66 12.09 22.85
N GLY A 224 2.47 12.65 21.96
CA GLY A 224 2.67 12.17 20.60
C GLY A 224 3.34 10.80 20.59
N VAL A 225 2.89 9.93 19.70
CA VAL A 225 3.51 8.62 19.46
C VAL A 225 4.33 8.74 18.18
N PRO A 226 5.66 8.86 18.26
CA PRO A 226 6.48 9.00 17.07
C PRO A 226 6.57 7.67 16.34
N VAL A 227 6.25 7.67 15.05
CA VAL A 227 6.45 6.49 14.21
C VAL A 227 7.90 6.48 13.74
N THR A 228 8.77 6.03 14.64
CA THR A 228 10.20 5.88 14.38
C THR A 228 10.48 4.58 13.66
N MET A 229 11.46 4.62 12.76
CA MET A 229 11.93 3.45 12.01
C MET A 229 13.36 3.13 12.46
N PRO A 230 13.71 1.86 12.69
CA PRO A 230 15.08 1.47 12.94
C PRO A 230 16.00 1.93 11.80
N LEU A 231 17.18 2.45 12.16
CA LEU A 231 18.17 2.95 11.19
C LEU A 231 18.65 1.90 10.19
N SER A 232 18.56 0.61 10.54
CA SER A 232 18.86 -0.52 9.67
C SER A 232 17.97 -0.56 8.41
N ILE A 233 16.72 -0.11 8.53
CA ILE A 233 15.78 -0.04 7.40
C ILE A 233 15.95 1.29 6.66
N SER A 234 16.25 2.38 7.37
CA SER A 234 16.37 3.72 6.76
C SER A 234 17.60 3.86 5.85
N LYS A 235 18.68 3.11 6.06
CA LYS A 235 19.89 3.18 5.21
C LYS A 235 19.80 2.19 4.03
N ASN A 236 20.01 2.67 2.81
CA ASN A 236 20.33 1.84 1.63
C ASN A 236 21.76 1.29 1.75
N ALA A 237 22.06 0.50 2.79
CA ALA A 237 23.35 -0.17 2.92
C ALA A 237 23.17 -1.67 2.62
N PRO A 238 23.96 -2.27 1.72
CA PRO A 238 24.02 -3.72 1.62
C PRO A 238 24.43 -4.28 2.97
N ALA A 239 23.81 -5.40 3.37
CA ALA A 239 24.17 -6.13 4.57
C ALA A 239 25.59 -6.68 4.43
N ASN A 240 26.58 -5.86 4.76
CA ASN A 240 27.93 -6.31 5.02
C ASN A 240 28.66 -5.25 5.85
N GLN A 241 28.79 -5.51 7.14
CA GLN A 241 30.09 -5.50 7.82
C GLN A 241 29.93 -5.93 9.27
N SER A 242 30.52 -7.10 9.52
CA SER A 242 31.03 -7.58 10.80
C SER A 242 31.39 -6.47 11.77
N SER A 243 30.75 -6.48 12.93
CA SER A 243 31.14 -5.69 14.10
C SER A 243 32.48 -6.21 14.63
N ARG A 244 33.57 -5.65 14.12
CA ARG A 244 34.88 -5.74 14.76
C ARG A 244 34.94 -4.61 15.80
N ALA A 245 34.74 -4.98 17.07
CA ALA A 245 34.94 -4.08 18.19
C ALA A 245 36.41 -3.67 18.27
N THR A 246 36.70 -2.39 18.06
CA THR A 246 37.96 -1.78 18.49
C THR A 246 37.62 -0.72 19.53
N SER A 247 37.94 -1.08 20.78
CA SER A 247 37.96 -0.19 21.93
C SER A 247 38.96 0.95 21.68
N GLY A 248 38.47 2.18 21.61
CA GLY A 248 39.28 3.39 21.58
C GLY A 248 38.81 4.35 22.66
N THR A 249 39.59 4.43 23.73
CA THR A 249 39.53 5.41 24.82
C THR A 249 39.58 6.83 24.29
N VAL A 250 38.68 7.70 24.73
CA VAL A 250 38.71 9.14 24.45
C VAL A 250 39.06 9.88 25.74
N ASP A 251 40.26 10.42 25.77
CA ASP A 251 40.75 11.38 26.77
C ASP A 251 40.26 12.78 26.36
N CYS A 252 39.60 13.49 27.27
CA CYS A 252 39.15 14.86 27.07
C CYS A 252 40.07 15.83 27.82
N VAL A 253 40.82 16.66 27.08
CA VAL A 253 41.51 17.83 27.62
C VAL A 253 40.79 19.09 27.14
N VAL A 254 40.41 19.95 28.09
CA VAL A 254 39.84 21.28 27.90
C VAL A 254 41.00 22.29 27.88
N GLN A 255 41.03 23.18 26.89
CA GLN A 255 41.80 24.42 26.93
C GLN A 255 40.87 25.58 27.29
#